data_AF-A0A7Y4ZUM1-F1
#
_entry.id   AF-A0A7Y4ZUM1-F1
#
_cell.length_a   1.000
_cell.length_b   1.000
_cell.length_c   1.000
_cell.angle_alpha   90.00
_cell.angle_beta   90.00
_cell.angle_gamma   90.00
#
_symmetry.space_group_name_H-M   'P 1'
#
loop_
_entity.id
_entity.type
_entity.pdbx_description
1 polymer ?
#
loop_
_entity_poly.entity_id
_entity_poly.type
_entity_poly.pdbx_seq_one_letter_code
_entity_poly.pdbx_strand_id
1 'polypeptide(L)'
;MAGAFALVSLITLAFATVVSMSLHVAVGTMLVFAGWCATLALLAWRLPIVFRAGLQYTVTDRHVIWKRGKLRRSIERSSVSFARIVWNPRVPGVGDLVLVRAVPTGALRRTLTLTLSDVEAPDRLWAKIRGAQPSEAMGDGDRPVSQRLQEGERVLWSAIPLAAPWSTRRIGATVLSLLIAGAGLRTLLRVIPPVHRVHHSLTPFTFAILVVGVVLSLLLVTSAAVVVGYAAVVRPMRLRKETRYFVTSERVLIRRGQEELSLDRARIAYVITAPSGGRRLSDLFLVLDGPKARAMAMSGAFGSDASVDLEPVFTAIDDAETPHAILFELKSAA
;
A
#
# COMPACT_ATOMS: atom_id res chain seq x y z
N MET A 1 -12.26 5.38 3.26
CA MET A 1 -12.59 5.54 4.70
C MET A 1 -13.51 6.76 4.90
N ALA A 2 -13.02 8.00 4.77
CA ALA A 2 -13.84 9.21 4.99
C ALA A 2 -15.15 9.24 4.15
N GLY A 3 -15.07 8.97 2.84
CA GLY A 3 -16.24 8.96 1.96
C GLY A 3 -17.30 7.91 2.33
N ALA A 4 -16.89 6.74 2.85
CA ALA A 4 -17.84 5.70 3.27
C ALA A 4 -18.63 6.14 4.52
N PHE A 5 -17.96 6.70 5.53
CA PHE A 5 -18.63 7.23 6.71
C PHE A 5 -19.56 8.41 6.39
N ALA A 6 -19.16 9.30 5.48
CA ALA A 6 -20.01 10.39 5.03
C ALA A 6 -21.27 9.87 4.32
N LEU A 7 -21.13 8.86 3.46
CA LEU A 7 -22.25 8.28 2.74
C LEU A 7 -23.21 7.53 3.68
N VAL A 8 -22.69 6.77 4.65
CA VAL A 8 -23.50 6.14 5.70
C VAL A 8 -24.27 7.18 6.51
N SER A 9 -23.63 8.29 6.89
CA SER A 9 -24.29 9.40 7.58
C SER A 9 -25.46 9.97 6.78
N LEU A 10 -25.26 10.21 5.46
CA LEU A 10 -26.31 10.75 4.59
C LEU A 10 -27.47 9.76 4.41
N ILE A 11 -27.17 8.48 4.24
CA ILE A 11 -28.16 7.41 4.15
C ILE A 11 -29.01 7.36 5.43
N THR A 12 -28.36 7.33 6.60
CA THR A 12 -29.07 7.29 7.89
C THR A 12 -29.94 8.52 8.09
N LEU A 13 -29.46 9.72 7.72
CA LEU A 13 -30.23 10.96 7.84
C LEU A 13 -31.45 10.98 6.91
N ALA A 14 -31.31 10.48 5.67
CA ALA A 14 -32.42 10.33 4.73
C ALA A 14 -33.49 9.37 5.29
N PHE A 15 -33.09 8.20 5.80
CA PHE A 15 -34.03 7.25 6.41
C PHE A 15 -34.65 7.78 7.71
N ALA A 16 -33.89 8.47 8.56
CA ALA A 16 -34.42 9.10 9.77
C ALA A 16 -35.51 10.14 9.43
N THR A 17 -35.29 10.94 8.39
CA THR A 17 -36.27 11.94 7.93
C THR A 17 -37.55 11.27 7.44
N VAL A 18 -37.43 10.23 6.62
CA VAL A 18 -38.59 9.48 6.10
C VAL A 18 -39.35 8.80 7.24
N VAL A 19 -38.67 8.14 8.18
CA VAL A 19 -39.29 7.46 9.33
C VAL A 19 -39.99 8.46 10.24
N SER A 20 -39.35 9.58 10.55
CA SER A 20 -39.94 10.62 11.40
C SER A 20 -41.19 11.23 10.77
N MET A 21 -41.15 11.57 9.48
CA MET A 21 -42.28 12.21 8.80
C MET A 21 -43.43 11.25 8.46
N SER A 22 -43.14 9.96 8.25
CA SER A 22 -44.18 8.97 7.91
C SER A 22 -44.79 8.30 9.13
N LEU A 23 -43.98 7.91 10.11
CA LEU A 23 -44.40 7.14 11.27
C LEU A 23 -44.56 8.00 12.53
N HIS A 24 -44.09 9.25 12.53
CA HIS A 24 -44.13 10.16 13.69
C HIS A 24 -43.47 9.57 14.95
N VAL A 25 -42.47 8.70 14.75
CA VAL A 25 -41.70 8.04 15.82
C VAL A 25 -40.42 8.81 16.11
N ALA A 26 -39.95 8.73 17.36
CA ALA A 26 -38.67 9.27 17.77
C ALA A 26 -37.50 8.60 17.03
N VAL A 27 -36.73 9.39 16.26
CA VAL A 27 -35.57 8.94 15.48
C VAL A 27 -34.23 9.37 16.09
N GLY A 28 -34.23 9.71 17.38
CA GLY A 28 -33.05 10.27 18.06
C GLY A 28 -31.79 9.41 17.93
N THR A 29 -31.92 8.09 18.02
CA THR A 29 -30.79 7.15 17.86
C THR A 29 -30.19 7.18 16.45
N MET A 30 -31.03 7.32 15.42
CA MET A 30 -30.58 7.43 14.02
C MET A 30 -29.80 8.74 13.79
N LEU A 31 -30.28 9.85 14.36
CA LEU A 31 -29.61 11.15 14.26
C LEU A 31 -28.25 11.15 14.97
N VAL A 32 -28.17 10.56 16.17
CA VAL A 32 -26.90 10.40 16.90
C VAL A 32 -25.91 9.56 16.09
N PHE A 33 -26.36 8.44 15.50
CA PHE A 33 -25.51 7.60 14.66
C PHE A 33 -25.01 8.34 13.42
N ALA A 34 -25.89 9.10 12.74
CA ALA A 34 -25.50 9.93 11.59
C ALA A 34 -24.45 10.98 12.00
N GLY A 35 -24.67 11.71 13.09
CA GLY A 35 -23.71 12.69 13.62
C GLY A 35 -22.36 12.06 13.98
N TRP A 36 -22.36 10.86 14.55
CA TRP A 36 -21.14 10.10 14.83
C TRP A 36 -20.39 9.73 13.56
N CYS A 37 -21.08 9.20 12.54
CA CYS A 37 -20.47 8.88 11.25
C CYS A 37 -19.91 10.13 10.54
N ALA A 38 -20.62 11.26 10.57
CA ALA A 38 -20.13 12.52 10.02
C ALA A 38 -18.83 12.99 10.74
N THR A 39 -18.78 12.86 12.07
CA THR A 39 -17.60 13.19 12.86
C THR A 39 -16.42 12.31 12.49
N LEU A 40 -16.62 11.00 12.37
CA LEU A 40 -15.59 10.06 11.91
C LEU A 40 -15.11 10.38 10.48
N ALA A 41 -16.02 10.80 9.58
CA ALA A 41 -15.66 11.19 8.22
C ALA A 41 -14.74 12.42 8.21
N LEU A 42 -15.07 13.45 9.01
CA LEU A 42 -14.26 14.66 9.16
C LEU A 42 -12.89 14.36 9.76
N LEU A 43 -12.85 13.56 10.83
CA LEU A 43 -11.61 13.13 11.47
C LEU A 43 -10.74 12.34 10.48
N ALA A 44 -11.30 11.36 9.76
CA ALA A 44 -10.57 10.57 8.78
C ALA A 44 -10.00 11.41 7.62
N TRP A 45 -10.64 12.54 7.29
CA TRP A 45 -10.17 13.44 6.23
C TRP A 45 -9.14 14.46 6.70
N ARG A 46 -9.40 15.17 7.81
CA ARG A 46 -8.59 16.32 8.26
C ARG A 46 -7.45 15.93 9.18
N LEU A 47 -7.62 14.89 10.01
CA LEU A 47 -6.63 14.51 11.00
C LEU A 47 -5.26 14.18 10.38
N PRO A 48 -5.14 13.43 9.26
CA PRO A 48 -3.84 13.14 8.67
C PRO A 48 -3.11 14.39 8.17
N ILE A 49 -3.84 15.36 7.60
CA ILE A 49 -3.27 16.60 7.06
C ILE A 49 -2.72 17.47 8.20
N VAL A 50 -3.54 17.69 9.24
CA VAL A 50 -3.14 18.44 10.43
C VAL A 50 -2.01 17.73 11.18
N PHE A 51 -1.99 16.40 11.16
CA PHE A 51 -0.90 15.61 11.73
C PHE A 51 0.42 15.87 11.00
N ARG A 52 0.39 15.88 9.66
CA ARG A 52 1.57 16.07 8.80
C ARG A 52 2.11 17.51 8.82
N ALA A 53 1.26 18.51 8.97
CA ALA A 53 1.66 19.92 8.91
C ALA A 53 2.73 20.35 9.95
N GLY A 54 2.85 19.63 11.06
CA GLY A 54 3.84 19.91 12.11
C GLY A 54 5.08 19.01 12.08
N LEU A 55 5.29 18.24 11.01
CA LEU A 55 6.42 17.31 10.91
C LEU A 55 7.70 18.02 10.47
N GLN A 56 8.77 17.76 11.20
CA GLN A 56 10.11 18.21 10.89
C GLN A 56 11.01 16.99 10.70
N TYR A 57 11.75 16.99 9.60
CA TYR A 57 12.68 15.94 9.25
C TYR A 57 14.10 16.50 9.30
N THR A 58 15.00 15.82 10.02
CA THR A 58 16.40 16.22 10.11
C THR A 58 17.27 15.00 9.86
N VAL A 59 18.11 15.07 8.83
CA VAL A 59 19.12 14.07 8.54
C VAL A 59 20.46 14.57 9.06
N THR A 60 21.06 13.84 9.98
CA THR A 60 22.41 14.10 10.51
C THR A 60 23.40 13.07 9.98
N ASP A 61 24.67 13.17 10.36
CA ASP A 61 25.69 12.20 9.95
C ASP A 61 25.41 10.77 10.42
N ARG A 62 24.74 10.63 11.57
CA ARG A 62 24.48 9.33 12.19
C ARG A 62 23.01 8.94 12.22
N HIS A 63 22.08 9.89 12.21
CA HIS A 63 20.67 9.60 12.45
C HIS A 63 19.76 10.31 11.46
N VAL A 64 18.67 9.65 11.09
CA VAL A 64 17.50 10.30 10.50
C VAL A 64 16.49 10.49 11.62
N ILE A 65 16.07 11.74 11.82
CA ILE A 65 15.20 12.15 12.93
C ILE A 65 13.89 12.67 12.34
N TRP A 66 12.80 12.17 12.89
CA TRP A 66 11.45 12.65 12.72
C TRP A 66 11.00 13.33 14.02
N LYS A 67 10.48 14.55 13.93
CA LYS A 67 10.00 15.30 15.09
C LYS A 67 8.62 15.91 14.81
N ARG A 68 7.76 15.87 15.81
CA ARG A 68 6.47 16.58 15.87
C ARG A 68 6.24 17.10 17.29
N GLY A 69 6.46 18.39 17.52
CA GLY A 69 6.39 18.96 18.87
C GLY A 69 7.34 18.22 19.84
N LYS A 70 6.77 17.57 20.87
CA LYS A 70 7.52 16.75 21.84
C LYS A 70 7.81 15.31 21.37
N LEU A 71 7.08 14.82 20.36
CA LEU A 71 7.28 13.48 19.82
C LEU A 71 8.53 13.47 18.93
N ARG A 72 9.46 12.56 19.22
CA ARG A 72 10.67 12.34 18.42
C ARG A 72 10.85 10.86 18.17
N ARG A 73 11.14 10.50 16.93
CA ARG A 73 11.61 9.17 16.53
C ARG A 73 12.90 9.33 15.74
N SER A 74 13.81 8.41 15.92
CA SER A 74 15.08 8.41 15.19
C SER A 74 15.48 7.01 14.79
N ILE A 75 16.13 6.92 13.65
CA ILE A 75 16.74 5.70 13.15
C ILE A 75 18.21 5.99 12.84
N GLU A 76 19.11 5.11 13.25
CA GLU A 76 20.54 5.24 12.93
C GLU A 76 20.72 4.94 11.43
N ARG A 77 21.45 5.78 10.70
CA ARG A 77 21.64 5.69 9.24
C ARG A 77 22.24 4.36 8.82
N SER A 78 23.25 3.89 9.56
CA SER A 78 23.87 2.58 9.34
C SER A 78 22.88 1.43 9.58
N SER A 79 21.90 1.60 10.47
CA SER A 79 20.96 0.53 10.84
C SER A 79 19.79 0.35 9.86
N VAL A 80 19.67 1.20 8.84
CA VAL A 80 18.62 1.06 7.81
C VAL A 80 18.97 -0.11 6.90
N SER A 81 18.07 -1.09 6.82
CA SER A 81 18.24 -2.29 6.00
C SER A 81 17.90 -2.02 4.55
N PHE A 82 16.75 -1.38 4.31
CA PHE A 82 16.32 -0.94 2.98
C PHE A 82 15.40 0.28 3.09
N ALA A 83 15.21 0.96 1.97
CA ALA A 83 14.25 2.03 1.84
C ALA A 83 13.13 1.62 0.88
N ARG A 84 11.92 2.07 1.17
CA ARG A 84 10.80 2.07 0.23
C ARG A 84 10.44 3.51 -0.12
N ILE A 85 10.22 3.76 -1.38
CA ILE A 85 9.82 5.03 -1.92
C ILE A 85 8.42 4.84 -2.50
N VAL A 86 7.48 5.69 -2.12
CA VAL A 86 6.14 5.73 -2.68
C VAL A 86 5.96 7.07 -3.36
N TRP A 87 6.04 7.08 -4.68
CA TRP A 87 5.90 8.28 -5.50
C TRP A 87 4.46 8.80 -5.47
N ASN A 88 4.30 10.13 -5.41
CA ASN A 88 3.01 10.76 -5.47
C ASN A 88 2.56 10.85 -6.94
N PRO A 89 1.45 10.19 -7.34
CA PRO A 89 1.02 10.19 -8.74
C PRO A 89 0.49 11.54 -9.23
N ARG A 90 0.29 12.52 -8.33
CA ARG A 90 -0.25 13.85 -8.67
C ARG A 90 0.83 14.93 -8.74
N VAL A 91 1.98 14.71 -8.10
CA VAL A 91 3.04 15.70 -7.97
C VAL A 91 4.35 15.04 -8.38
N PRO A 92 4.85 15.31 -9.60
CA PRO A 92 6.12 14.76 -10.07
C PRO A 92 7.26 15.06 -9.10
N GLY A 93 8.11 14.07 -8.89
CA GLY A 93 9.30 14.19 -8.05
C GLY A 93 9.07 14.28 -6.54
N VAL A 94 7.82 14.24 -6.05
CA VAL A 94 7.51 14.17 -4.62
C VAL A 94 7.05 12.77 -4.25
N GLY A 95 7.43 12.29 -3.07
CA GLY A 95 6.98 11.01 -2.57
C GLY A 95 7.30 10.77 -1.10
N ASP A 96 6.78 9.66 -0.57
CA ASP A 96 7.09 9.22 0.78
C ASP A 96 8.35 8.35 0.77
N LEU A 97 9.32 8.65 1.64
CA LEU A 97 10.50 7.81 1.89
C LEU A 97 10.32 7.06 3.22
N VAL A 98 10.16 5.75 3.14
CA VAL A 98 10.03 4.84 4.28
C VAL A 98 11.34 4.12 4.52
N LEU A 99 12.02 4.46 5.60
CA LEU A 99 13.24 3.78 6.04
C LEU A 99 12.86 2.58 6.89
N VAL A 100 13.34 1.40 6.50
CA VAL A 100 13.02 0.15 7.16
C VAL A 100 14.27 -0.44 7.79
N ARG A 101 14.22 -0.67 9.09
CA ARG A 101 15.17 -1.51 9.81
C ARG A 101 14.53 -2.85 10.10
N ALA A 102 15.02 -3.88 9.42
CA ALA A 102 14.72 -5.26 9.77
C ALA A 102 15.46 -5.57 11.09
N VAL A 103 14.71 -5.89 12.15
CA VAL A 103 15.28 -6.28 13.44
C VAL A 103 15.29 -7.82 13.52
N PRO A 104 16.45 -8.48 13.72
CA PRO A 104 16.52 -9.93 13.50
C PRO A 104 16.04 -10.83 14.65
N THR A 105 15.73 -10.36 15.86
CA THR A 105 15.43 -11.26 17.00
C THR A 105 14.42 -10.71 18.02
N GLY A 106 13.62 -11.63 18.58
CA GLY A 106 12.64 -11.42 19.65
C GLY A 106 11.29 -12.12 19.36
N ALA A 107 10.53 -12.48 20.39
CA ALA A 107 9.17 -13.05 20.26
C ALA A 107 8.20 -12.12 19.49
N LEU A 108 8.61 -10.88 19.24
CA LEU A 108 7.95 -9.91 18.39
C LEU A 108 8.89 -9.53 17.23
N ARG A 109 8.57 -10.00 16.02
CA ARG A 109 9.17 -9.62 14.73
C ARG A 109 8.94 -8.12 14.44
N ARG A 110 9.54 -7.23 15.22
CA ARG A 110 9.23 -5.79 15.16
C ARG A 110 10.09 -5.10 14.11
N THR A 111 9.53 -4.90 12.92
CA THR A 111 10.09 -3.98 11.93
C THR A 111 10.01 -2.56 12.46
N LEU A 112 11.14 -1.85 12.54
CA LEU A 112 11.16 -0.43 12.86
C LEU A 112 11.10 0.36 11.56
N THR A 113 10.02 1.11 11.38
CA THR A 113 9.81 1.97 10.21
C THR A 113 9.83 3.44 10.59
N LEU A 114 10.51 4.24 9.77
CA LEU A 114 10.48 5.70 9.85
C LEU A 114 10.01 6.23 8.50
N THR A 115 8.81 6.82 8.46
CA THR A 115 8.23 7.40 7.25
C THR A 115 8.47 8.91 7.21
N LEU A 116 9.17 9.34 6.17
CA LEU A 116 9.30 10.74 5.78
C LEU A 116 8.28 10.99 4.68
N SER A 117 7.23 11.75 4.97
CA SER A 117 6.11 11.97 4.06
C SER A 117 6.35 13.21 3.22
N ASP A 118 5.85 13.18 1.98
CA ASP A 118 5.82 14.33 1.07
C ASP A 118 7.21 14.96 0.86
N VAL A 119 8.24 14.11 0.72
CA VAL A 119 9.64 14.48 0.49
C VAL A 119 9.87 14.77 -0.99
N GLU A 120 10.58 15.86 -1.27
CA GLU A 120 11.09 16.16 -2.61
C GLU A 120 12.29 15.26 -2.94
N ALA A 121 12.27 14.62 -4.10
CA ALA A 121 13.29 13.70 -4.58
C ALA A 121 13.69 12.62 -3.54
N PRO A 122 12.75 11.74 -3.13
CA PRO A 122 12.98 10.75 -2.06
C PRO A 122 14.10 9.75 -2.37
N ASP A 123 14.31 9.39 -3.64
CA ASP A 123 15.44 8.57 -4.11
C ASP A 123 16.79 9.27 -3.90
N ARG A 124 16.85 10.57 -4.21
CA ARG A 124 18.02 11.41 -4.01
C ARG A 124 18.34 11.59 -2.52
N LEU A 125 17.31 11.79 -1.69
CA LEU A 125 17.46 11.83 -0.24
C LEU A 125 17.97 10.50 0.29
N TRP A 126 17.46 9.39 -0.21
CA TRP A 126 17.93 8.06 0.16
C TRP A 126 19.42 7.85 -0.18
N ALA A 127 19.86 8.26 -1.37
CA ALA A 127 21.28 8.23 -1.74
C ALA A 127 22.15 8.99 -0.72
N LYS A 128 21.74 10.21 -0.33
CA LYS A 128 22.42 11.00 0.71
C LYS A 128 22.43 10.32 2.08
N ILE A 129 21.32 9.71 2.49
CA ILE A 129 21.22 8.96 3.75
C ILE A 129 22.20 7.79 3.78
N ARG A 130 22.38 7.09 2.65
CA ARG A 130 23.39 6.03 2.52
C ARG A 130 24.82 6.54 2.43
N GLY A 131 25.03 7.84 2.19
CA GLY A 131 26.36 8.41 1.97
C GLY A 131 26.89 8.24 0.55
N ALA A 132 26.01 7.93 -0.41
CA ALA A 132 26.36 7.80 -1.82
C ALA A 132 26.14 9.12 -2.57
N GLN A 133 26.91 9.35 -3.63
CA GLN A 133 26.75 10.50 -4.53
C GLN A 133 25.45 10.35 -5.35
N PRO A 134 24.47 11.25 -5.20
CA PRO A 134 23.28 11.23 -6.04
C PRO A 134 23.60 11.76 -7.44
N SER A 135 23.00 11.17 -8.48
CA SER A 135 23.07 11.75 -9.82
C SER A 135 22.02 12.86 -10.01
N GLU A 136 22.27 13.78 -10.94
CA GLU A 136 21.34 14.87 -11.26
C GLU A 136 20.00 14.35 -11.80
N ALA A 137 20.01 13.18 -12.44
CA ALA A 137 18.83 12.55 -13.00
C ALA A 137 17.89 11.91 -11.96
N MET A 138 18.35 11.73 -10.71
CA MET A 138 17.51 11.29 -9.59
C MET A 138 16.51 12.39 -9.19
N GLY A 139 15.38 11.99 -8.62
CA GLY A 139 14.38 12.92 -8.09
C GLY A 139 13.08 12.97 -8.88
N ASP A 140 12.94 12.21 -9.96
CA ASP A 140 11.73 12.12 -10.77
C ASP A 140 11.29 10.65 -10.90
N GLY A 141 10.15 10.30 -10.28
CA GLY A 141 9.62 8.93 -10.26
C GLY A 141 9.16 8.39 -11.62
N ASP A 142 8.87 9.27 -12.57
CA ASP A 142 8.36 8.86 -13.88
C ASP A 142 9.48 8.40 -14.82
N ARG A 143 10.73 8.82 -14.55
CA ARG A 143 11.89 8.38 -15.35
C ARG A 143 12.17 6.88 -15.15
N PRO A 144 12.67 6.19 -16.18
CA PRO A 144 13.17 4.82 -16.05
C PRO A 144 14.27 4.70 -15.00
N VAL A 145 14.28 3.61 -14.24
CA VAL A 145 15.26 3.37 -13.16
C VAL A 145 16.69 3.40 -13.69
N SER A 146 16.92 2.89 -14.90
CA SER A 146 18.22 2.89 -15.57
C SER A 146 18.79 4.29 -15.82
N GLN A 147 17.95 5.32 -15.89
CA GLN A 147 18.38 6.72 -16.07
C GLN A 147 18.62 7.44 -14.74
N ARG A 148 18.18 6.87 -13.61
CA ARG A 148 18.28 7.46 -12.26
C ARG A 148 19.23 6.67 -11.35
N LEU A 149 20.17 5.97 -11.97
CA LEU A 149 21.24 5.31 -11.24
C LEU A 149 22.17 6.35 -10.66
N GLN A 150 22.88 5.97 -9.60
CA GLN A 150 23.94 6.76 -9.01
C GLN A 150 25.09 6.91 -10.00
N GLU A 151 25.97 7.88 -9.76
CA GLU A 151 27.12 8.08 -10.63
C GLU A 151 28.02 6.82 -10.64
N GLY A 152 28.29 6.29 -11.82
CA GLY A 152 29.06 5.05 -12.01
C GLY A 152 28.30 3.74 -11.79
N GLU A 153 27.07 3.78 -11.27
CA GLU A 153 26.24 2.59 -11.04
C GLU A 153 25.70 2.02 -12.36
N ARG A 154 25.79 0.69 -12.53
CA ARG A 154 25.34 -0.01 -13.76
C ARG A 154 24.37 -1.13 -13.43
N VAL A 155 23.41 -1.38 -14.32
CA VAL A 155 22.52 -2.56 -14.23
C VAL A 155 23.30 -3.79 -14.65
N LEU A 156 23.35 -4.79 -13.77
CA LEU A 156 23.99 -6.09 -14.02
C LEU A 156 22.95 -7.12 -14.47
N TRP A 157 21.73 -7.03 -13.93
CA TRP A 157 20.65 -7.95 -14.26
C TRP A 157 19.29 -7.28 -14.07
N SER A 158 18.30 -7.71 -14.86
CA SER A 158 16.92 -7.26 -14.72
C SER A 158 15.94 -8.35 -15.09
N ALA A 159 14.80 -8.42 -14.39
CA ALA A 159 13.75 -9.38 -14.71
C ALA A 159 12.35 -8.87 -14.35
N ILE A 160 11.36 -9.70 -14.72
CA ILE A 160 9.93 -9.46 -14.48
C ILE A 160 9.34 -10.70 -13.79
N PRO A 161 8.35 -10.56 -12.88
CA PRO A 161 7.71 -11.71 -12.28
C PRO A 161 6.83 -12.46 -13.28
N LEU A 162 6.99 -13.78 -13.33
CA LEU A 162 6.27 -14.70 -14.22
C LEU A 162 5.16 -15.50 -13.49
N ALA A 163 4.88 -15.17 -12.22
CA ALA A 163 3.87 -15.86 -11.40
C ALA A 163 2.50 -15.97 -12.09
N ALA A 164 1.83 -17.11 -11.86
CA ALA A 164 0.46 -17.32 -12.29
C ALA A 164 -0.45 -16.19 -11.76
N PRO A 165 -1.38 -15.66 -12.59
CA PRO A 165 -2.24 -14.55 -12.18
C PRO A 165 -3.27 -14.95 -11.11
N TRP A 166 -3.53 -16.25 -10.95
CA TRP A 166 -4.56 -16.79 -10.07
C TRP A 166 -3.95 -17.48 -8.86
N SER A 167 -4.45 -17.11 -7.68
CA SER A 167 -4.22 -17.80 -6.42
C SER A 167 -5.58 -18.17 -5.81
N THR A 168 -5.61 -19.20 -4.96
CA THR A 168 -6.86 -19.65 -4.27
C THR A 168 -7.54 -18.50 -3.52
N ARG A 169 -6.76 -17.64 -2.86
CA ARG A 169 -7.27 -16.43 -2.19
C ARG A 169 -7.88 -15.43 -3.16
N ARG A 170 -7.28 -15.22 -4.35
CA ARG A 170 -7.86 -14.35 -5.38
C ARG A 170 -9.15 -14.93 -5.93
N ILE A 171 -9.22 -16.23 -6.16
CA ILE A 171 -10.44 -16.92 -6.56
C ILE A 171 -11.54 -16.68 -5.51
N GLY A 172 -11.24 -16.89 -4.23
CA GLY A 172 -12.17 -16.62 -3.13
C GLY A 172 -12.65 -15.17 -3.06
N ALA A 173 -11.74 -14.20 -3.22
CA ALA A 173 -12.09 -12.78 -3.24
C ALA A 173 -12.93 -12.38 -4.46
N THR A 174 -12.66 -12.96 -5.63
CA THR A 174 -13.48 -12.77 -6.84
C THR A 174 -14.88 -13.36 -6.66
N VAL A 175 -15.00 -14.56 -6.10
CA VAL A 175 -16.29 -15.17 -5.77
C VAL A 175 -17.06 -14.30 -4.79
N LEU A 176 -16.41 -13.83 -3.72
CA LEU A 176 -17.04 -12.93 -2.74
C LEU A 176 -17.52 -11.62 -3.39
N SER A 177 -16.71 -11.02 -4.26
CA SER A 177 -17.10 -9.82 -5.02
C SER A 177 -18.35 -10.08 -5.88
N LEU A 178 -18.42 -11.24 -6.53
CA LEU A 178 -19.56 -11.64 -7.36
C LEU A 178 -20.82 -11.86 -6.52
N LEU A 179 -20.69 -12.47 -5.34
CA LEU A 179 -21.78 -12.66 -4.38
C LEU A 179 -22.33 -11.32 -3.87
N ILE A 180 -21.45 -10.37 -3.52
CA ILE A 180 -21.87 -9.02 -3.07
C ILE A 180 -22.60 -8.30 -4.22
N ALA A 181 -22.08 -8.37 -5.45
CA ALA A 181 -22.73 -7.78 -6.61
C ALA A 181 -24.10 -8.41 -6.89
N GLY A 182 -24.20 -9.74 -6.83
CA GLY A 182 -25.45 -10.48 -6.99
C GLY A 182 -26.48 -10.16 -5.89
N ALA A 183 -26.04 -10.03 -4.64
CA ALA A 183 -26.89 -9.61 -3.53
C ALA A 183 -27.38 -8.16 -3.70
N GLY A 184 -26.54 -7.26 -4.19
CA GLY A 184 -26.91 -5.89 -4.54
C GLY A 184 -27.99 -5.85 -5.63
N LEU A 185 -27.80 -6.59 -6.72
CA LEU A 185 -28.78 -6.70 -7.81
C LEU A 185 -30.11 -7.32 -7.33
N ARG A 186 -30.05 -8.38 -6.53
CA ARG A 186 -31.24 -8.99 -5.94
C ARG A 186 -31.99 -8.02 -5.02
N THR A 187 -31.27 -7.24 -4.22
CA THR A 187 -31.85 -6.21 -3.37
C THR A 187 -32.54 -5.13 -4.21
N LEU A 188 -31.90 -4.67 -5.29
CA LEU A 188 -32.51 -3.71 -6.24
C LEU A 188 -33.84 -4.22 -6.79
N LEU A 189 -33.87 -5.45 -7.30
CA LEU A 189 -35.08 -6.06 -7.86
C LEU A 189 -36.19 -6.24 -6.81
N ARG A 190 -35.83 -6.47 -5.54
CA ARG A 190 -36.79 -6.63 -4.44
C ARG A 190 -37.30 -5.30 -3.88
N VAL A 191 -36.56 -4.21 -4.02
CA VAL A 191 -36.92 -2.89 -3.49
C VAL A 191 -37.86 -2.13 -4.43
N ILE A 192 -37.84 -2.41 -5.73
CA ILE A 192 -38.72 -1.74 -6.70
C ILE A 192 -40.23 -1.92 -6.37
N PRO A 193 -40.75 -3.16 -6.17
CA PRO A 193 -42.18 -3.35 -5.90
C PRO A 193 -42.72 -2.64 -4.63
N PRO A 194 -42.05 -2.65 -3.47
CA PRO A 194 -42.53 -1.92 -2.30
C PRO A 194 -42.39 -0.40 -2.45
N VAL A 195 -41.31 0.10 -3.07
CA VAL A 195 -41.17 1.56 -3.31
C VAL A 195 -42.29 2.07 -4.21
N HIS A 196 -42.61 1.33 -5.28
CA HIS A 196 -43.73 1.68 -6.16
C HIS A 196 -45.08 1.67 -5.41
N ARG A 197 -45.31 0.70 -4.52
CA ARG A 197 -46.54 0.62 -3.72
C ARG A 197 -46.73 1.81 -2.78
N VAL A 198 -45.66 2.35 -2.23
CA VAL A 198 -45.70 3.43 -1.23
C VAL A 198 -45.75 4.82 -1.88
N HIS A 199 -45.54 4.92 -3.21
CA HIS A 199 -45.56 6.19 -3.94
C HIS A 199 -46.83 7.03 -3.70
N HIS A 200 -48.00 6.39 -3.63
CA HIS A 200 -49.27 7.09 -3.41
C HIS A 200 -49.55 7.44 -1.94
N SER A 201 -48.82 6.84 -0.99
CA SER A 201 -49.05 7.03 0.45
C SER A 201 -48.15 8.09 1.08
N LEU A 202 -47.13 8.56 0.35
CA LEU A 202 -46.17 9.55 0.82
C LEU A 202 -46.34 10.87 0.06
N THR A 203 -46.01 11.98 0.73
CA THR A 203 -45.87 13.26 0.04
C THR A 203 -44.76 13.18 -1.02
N PRO A 204 -44.83 13.97 -2.11
CA PRO A 204 -43.77 13.97 -3.14
C PRO A 204 -42.38 14.23 -2.56
N PHE A 205 -42.29 15.08 -1.53
CA PHE A 205 -41.04 15.41 -0.85
C PHE A 205 -40.46 14.21 -0.07
N THR A 206 -41.27 13.56 0.78
CA THR A 206 -40.79 12.40 1.55
C THR A 206 -40.49 11.19 0.66
N PHE A 207 -41.24 11.01 -0.42
CA PHE A 207 -40.96 10.01 -1.44
C PHE A 207 -39.62 10.26 -2.13
N ALA A 208 -39.32 11.52 -2.51
CA ALA A 208 -38.04 11.88 -3.12
C ALA A 208 -36.86 11.56 -2.19
N ILE A 209 -36.96 11.88 -0.88
CA ILE A 209 -35.91 11.56 0.10
C ILE A 209 -35.72 10.05 0.24
N LEU A 210 -36.81 9.27 0.26
CA LEU A 210 -36.74 7.81 0.30
C LEU A 210 -35.99 7.26 -0.92
N VAL A 211 -36.33 7.72 -2.12
CA VAL A 211 -35.65 7.31 -3.37
C VAL A 211 -34.16 7.65 -3.30
N VAL A 212 -33.80 8.85 -2.85
CA VAL A 212 -32.39 9.24 -2.66
C VAL A 212 -31.68 8.32 -1.66
N GLY A 213 -32.28 8.02 -0.51
CA GLY A 213 -31.71 7.12 0.50
C GLY A 213 -31.49 5.70 -0.04
N VAL A 214 -32.44 5.17 -0.80
CA VAL A 214 -32.34 3.87 -1.47
C VAL A 214 -31.23 3.86 -2.52
N VAL A 215 -31.17 4.88 -3.38
CA VAL A 215 -30.14 5.00 -4.41
C VAL A 215 -28.75 5.11 -3.79
N LEU A 216 -28.57 5.94 -2.75
CA LEU A 216 -27.30 6.05 -2.03
C LEU A 216 -26.89 4.73 -1.39
N SER A 217 -27.83 3.99 -0.80
CA SER A 217 -27.55 2.67 -0.21
C SER A 217 -27.10 1.66 -1.26
N LEU A 218 -27.75 1.66 -2.43
CA LEU A 218 -27.35 0.82 -3.55
C LEU A 218 -25.95 1.19 -4.07
N LEU A 219 -25.66 2.50 -4.20
CA LEU A 219 -24.35 3.01 -4.58
C LEU A 219 -23.27 2.59 -3.57
N LEU A 220 -23.56 2.58 -2.26
CA LEU A 220 -22.63 2.09 -1.25
C LEU A 220 -22.26 0.61 -1.47
N VAL A 221 -23.26 -0.25 -1.60
CA VAL A 221 -23.06 -1.70 -1.74
C VAL A 221 -22.35 -2.03 -3.05
N THR A 222 -22.78 -1.41 -4.15
CA THR A 222 -22.15 -1.59 -5.47
C THR A 222 -20.72 -1.06 -5.49
N SER A 223 -20.45 0.10 -4.90
CA SER A 223 -19.08 0.63 -4.80
C SER A 223 -18.17 -0.29 -3.98
N ALA A 224 -18.67 -0.88 -2.90
CA ALA A 224 -17.92 -1.87 -2.11
C ALA A 224 -17.58 -3.11 -2.95
N ALA A 225 -18.55 -3.64 -3.71
CA ALA A 225 -18.31 -4.77 -4.63
C ALA A 225 -17.25 -4.43 -5.68
N VAL A 226 -17.34 -3.25 -6.31
CA VAL A 226 -16.35 -2.78 -7.30
C VAL A 226 -14.96 -2.65 -6.68
N VAL A 227 -14.84 -2.09 -5.47
CA VAL A 227 -13.57 -1.95 -4.77
C VAL A 227 -12.95 -3.31 -4.46
N VAL A 228 -13.74 -4.27 -3.98
CA VAL A 228 -13.27 -5.64 -3.69
C VAL A 228 -12.84 -6.34 -4.97
N GLY A 229 -13.66 -6.30 -6.04
CA GLY A 229 -13.32 -6.90 -7.33
C GLY A 229 -12.08 -6.28 -7.96
N TYR A 230 -11.94 -4.95 -7.91
CA TYR A 230 -10.76 -4.23 -8.36
C TYR A 230 -9.51 -4.66 -7.58
N ALA A 231 -9.60 -4.73 -6.25
CA ALA A 231 -8.49 -5.13 -5.39
C ALA A 231 -8.08 -6.60 -5.58
N ALA A 232 -9.02 -7.49 -5.89
CA ALA A 232 -8.79 -8.91 -6.07
C ALA A 232 -8.21 -9.27 -7.44
N VAL A 233 -8.63 -8.57 -8.49
CA VAL A 233 -8.34 -8.94 -9.89
C VAL A 233 -7.46 -7.90 -10.58
N VAL A 234 -7.96 -6.66 -10.69
CA VAL A 234 -7.35 -5.64 -11.54
C VAL A 234 -6.03 -5.13 -10.95
N ARG A 235 -6.03 -4.75 -9.66
CA ARG A 235 -4.85 -4.25 -8.97
C ARG A 235 -3.66 -5.23 -9.05
N PRO A 236 -3.77 -6.51 -8.65
CA PRO A 236 -2.62 -7.41 -8.69
C PRO A 236 -2.13 -7.70 -10.11
N MET A 237 -3.04 -7.79 -11.10
CA MET A 237 -2.63 -7.95 -12.50
C MET A 237 -1.86 -6.73 -13.01
N ARG A 238 -2.32 -5.53 -12.67
CA ARG A 238 -1.62 -4.29 -13.04
C ARG A 238 -0.26 -4.19 -12.35
N LEU A 239 -0.21 -4.41 -11.03
CA LEU A 239 1.04 -4.39 -10.27
C LEU A 239 2.05 -5.41 -10.83
N ARG A 240 1.62 -6.61 -11.24
CA ARG A 240 2.51 -7.60 -11.86
C ARG A 240 3.15 -7.07 -13.15
N LYS A 241 2.37 -6.44 -14.03
CA LYS A 241 2.87 -5.87 -15.30
C LYS A 241 3.88 -4.74 -15.05
N GLU A 242 3.66 -3.98 -13.99
CA GLU A 242 4.49 -2.85 -13.58
C GLU A 242 5.68 -3.25 -12.70
N THR A 243 5.74 -4.50 -12.21
CA THR A 243 6.87 -4.97 -11.40
C THR A 243 8.10 -5.21 -12.28
N ARG A 244 9.23 -4.66 -11.85
CA ARG A 244 10.56 -4.87 -12.43
C ARG A 244 11.58 -5.07 -11.32
N TYR A 245 12.41 -6.09 -11.46
CA TYR A 245 13.54 -6.36 -10.59
C TYR A 245 14.82 -5.88 -11.27
N PHE A 246 15.71 -5.24 -10.53
CA PHE A 246 17.03 -4.85 -11.00
C PHE A 246 18.08 -5.21 -9.95
N VAL A 247 19.17 -5.80 -10.41
CA VAL A 247 20.41 -5.93 -9.65
C VAL A 247 21.44 -5.03 -10.33
N THR A 248 22.02 -4.13 -9.57
CA THR A 248 23.03 -3.18 -10.06
C THR A 248 24.39 -3.46 -9.41
N SER A 249 25.42 -2.72 -9.80
CA SER A 249 26.73 -2.79 -9.13
C SER A 249 26.62 -2.49 -7.62
N GLU A 250 25.77 -1.54 -7.20
CA GLU A 250 25.71 -1.06 -5.82
C GLU A 250 24.52 -1.59 -5.01
N ARG A 251 23.37 -1.82 -5.65
CA ARG A 251 22.09 -2.05 -4.98
C ARG A 251 21.14 -2.99 -5.73
N VAL A 252 20.20 -3.53 -4.98
CA VAL A 252 19.01 -4.21 -5.50
C VAL A 252 17.85 -3.21 -5.51
N LEU A 253 17.16 -3.11 -6.65
CA LEU A 253 15.99 -2.27 -6.84
C LEU A 253 14.79 -3.12 -7.24
N ILE A 254 13.64 -2.88 -6.61
CA ILE A 254 12.36 -3.48 -7.01
C ILE A 254 11.38 -2.35 -7.26
N ARG A 255 11.00 -2.14 -8.51
CA ARG A 255 9.94 -1.18 -8.88
C ARG A 255 8.64 -1.93 -9.04
N ARG A 256 7.54 -1.38 -8.51
CA ARG A 256 6.18 -1.90 -8.64
C ARG A 256 5.21 -0.72 -8.76
N GLY A 257 4.97 -0.28 -10.00
CA GLY A 257 4.15 0.89 -10.29
C GLY A 257 4.79 2.17 -9.74
N GLN A 258 4.12 2.80 -8.79
CA GLN A 258 4.55 4.01 -8.09
C GLN A 258 5.38 3.72 -6.82
N GLU A 259 5.61 2.45 -6.50
CA GLU A 259 6.42 2.05 -5.36
C GLU A 259 7.78 1.55 -5.85
N GLU A 260 8.83 1.86 -5.11
CA GLU A 260 10.19 1.41 -5.37
C GLU A 260 10.83 0.96 -4.06
N LEU A 261 11.49 -0.18 -4.05
CA LEU A 261 12.32 -0.64 -2.95
C LEU A 261 13.77 -0.54 -3.37
N SER A 262 14.58 0.08 -2.52
CA SER A 262 16.02 0.21 -2.70
C SER A 262 16.76 -0.41 -1.53
N LEU A 263 17.50 -1.47 -1.82
CA LEU A 263 18.28 -2.26 -0.87
C LEU A 263 19.75 -2.22 -1.27
N ASP A 264 20.63 -1.88 -0.34
CA ASP A 264 22.06 -1.92 -0.56
C ASP A 264 22.57 -3.36 -0.66
N ARG A 265 23.44 -3.66 -1.62
CA ARG A 265 23.99 -5.02 -1.77
C ARG A 265 24.86 -5.40 -0.59
N ALA A 266 25.58 -4.45 0.01
CA ALA A 266 26.39 -4.70 1.19
C ALA A 266 25.57 -5.14 2.42
N ARG A 267 24.24 -4.97 2.39
CA ARG A 267 23.31 -5.39 3.45
C ARG A 267 22.77 -6.81 3.24
N ILE A 268 23.08 -7.48 2.14
CA ILE A 268 22.59 -8.83 1.85
C ILE A 268 23.56 -9.84 2.46
N ALA A 269 23.10 -10.57 3.49
CA ALA A 269 23.89 -11.60 4.16
C ALA A 269 23.94 -12.88 3.33
N TYR A 270 22.76 -13.34 2.91
CA TYR A 270 22.53 -14.61 2.20
C TYR A 270 21.36 -14.47 1.24
N VAL A 271 21.33 -15.35 0.25
CA VAL A 271 20.26 -15.45 -0.74
C VAL A 271 19.70 -16.86 -0.68
N ILE A 272 18.40 -16.99 -0.47
CA ILE A 272 17.72 -18.28 -0.41
C ILE A 272 16.82 -18.43 -1.63
N THR A 273 17.02 -19.50 -2.40
CA THR A 273 16.16 -19.83 -3.54
C THR A 273 15.11 -20.86 -3.09
N ALA A 274 13.84 -20.63 -3.42
CA ALA A 274 12.76 -21.58 -3.18
C ALA A 274 11.91 -21.78 -4.44
N PRO A 275 11.32 -22.97 -4.66
CA PRO A 275 10.43 -23.20 -5.80
C PRO A 275 9.13 -22.38 -5.66
N SER A 276 8.74 -21.68 -6.72
CA SER A 276 7.54 -20.83 -6.77
C SER A 276 6.45 -21.45 -7.63
N GLY A 277 5.54 -22.24 -7.04
CA GLY A 277 4.19 -22.59 -7.55
C GLY A 277 4.02 -23.20 -8.96
N GLY A 278 5.06 -23.24 -9.80
CA GLY A 278 5.06 -23.69 -11.19
C GLY A 278 6.40 -24.33 -11.57
N ARG A 279 6.40 -25.17 -12.61
CA ARG A 279 7.63 -25.83 -13.11
C ARG A 279 8.61 -24.75 -13.59
N ARG A 280 9.81 -24.71 -12.98
CA ARG A 280 10.96 -23.82 -13.27
C ARG A 280 10.95 -22.41 -12.68
N LEU A 281 9.88 -21.96 -12.04
CA LEU A 281 9.89 -20.65 -11.38
C LEU A 281 10.45 -20.75 -9.97
N SER A 282 11.24 -19.76 -9.58
CA SER A 282 11.83 -19.67 -8.25
C SER A 282 11.60 -18.31 -7.62
N ASP A 283 11.44 -18.31 -6.30
CA ASP A 283 11.47 -17.13 -5.45
C ASP A 283 12.87 -16.99 -4.85
N LEU A 284 13.41 -15.76 -4.89
CA LEU A 284 14.72 -15.41 -4.36
C LEU A 284 14.54 -14.50 -3.13
N PHE A 285 14.74 -15.06 -1.94
CA PHE A 285 14.64 -14.34 -0.68
C PHE A 285 15.98 -13.74 -0.29
N LEU A 286 16.00 -12.41 -0.10
CA LEU A 286 17.20 -11.68 0.32
C LEU A 286 17.24 -11.59 1.83
N VAL A 287 18.14 -12.34 2.45
CA VAL A 287 18.36 -12.32 3.90
C VAL A 287 19.27 -11.15 4.21
N LEU A 288 18.81 -10.24 5.07
CA LEU A 288 19.52 -9.00 5.35
C LEU A 288 20.38 -9.12 6.61
N ASP A 289 21.59 -8.55 6.55
CA ASP A 289 22.47 -8.37 7.71
C ASP A 289 22.13 -7.05 8.43
N GLY A 290 21.94 -7.13 9.74
CA GLY A 290 21.80 -5.96 10.59
C GLY A 290 23.16 -5.63 11.21
N PRO A 291 23.72 -4.40 11.06
CA PRO A 291 25.09 -4.08 11.47
C PRO A 291 25.40 -4.19 12.99
N LYS A 292 24.43 -4.60 13.83
CA LYS A 292 24.61 -4.91 15.26
C LYS A 292 23.97 -6.23 15.69
N ALA A 293 23.55 -7.06 14.74
CA ALA A 293 22.92 -8.34 15.00
C ALA A 293 23.44 -9.35 13.98
N ARG A 294 24.44 -10.14 14.38
CA ARG A 294 24.87 -11.36 13.67
C ARG A 294 23.76 -12.42 13.76
N ALA A 295 22.62 -12.14 13.14
CA ALA A 295 21.46 -13.01 13.06
C ALA A 295 20.66 -12.68 11.80
N MET A 296 20.32 -13.72 11.04
CA MET A 296 19.67 -13.65 9.74
C MET A 296 18.27 -13.02 9.84
N ALA A 297 18.06 -11.83 9.28
CA ALA A 297 16.71 -11.34 9.06
C ALA A 297 16.12 -12.05 7.83
N MET A 298 15.35 -13.11 8.08
CA MET A 298 14.63 -13.90 7.08
C MET A 298 13.44 -13.11 6.54
N SER A 299 13.71 -12.03 5.81
CA SER A 299 12.68 -11.24 5.14
C SER A 299 12.11 -12.06 3.98
N GLY A 300 10.86 -12.50 4.09
CA GLY A 300 10.12 -13.25 3.07
C GLY A 300 10.25 -14.78 3.12
N ALA A 301 11.35 -15.35 3.63
CA ALA A 301 11.60 -16.80 3.55
C ALA A 301 10.62 -17.69 4.36
N PHE A 302 9.86 -17.10 5.29
CA PHE A 302 8.80 -17.78 6.05
C PHE A 302 7.51 -16.99 5.93
N GLY A 303 6.85 -17.15 4.77
CA GLY A 303 5.45 -16.81 4.51
C GLY A 303 4.91 -15.66 5.37
N SER A 304 5.40 -14.45 5.16
CA SER A 304 4.55 -13.29 5.44
C SER A 304 3.40 -13.38 4.45
N ASP A 305 2.17 -13.41 4.95
CA ASP A 305 0.98 -13.12 4.16
C ASP A 305 1.32 -11.98 3.21
N ALA A 306 1.25 -12.24 1.89
CA ALA A 306 1.66 -11.33 0.82
C ALA A 306 1.40 -9.89 1.24
N SER A 307 2.43 -9.24 1.78
CA SER A 307 2.20 -7.96 2.43
C SER A 307 1.80 -7.00 1.32
N VAL A 308 0.89 -6.07 1.62
CA VAL A 308 0.49 -5.04 0.64
C VAL A 308 1.72 -4.23 0.19
N ASP A 309 2.78 -4.28 0.99
CA ASP A 309 4.02 -3.56 0.86
C ASP A 309 5.05 -4.29 -0.03
N LEU A 310 6.06 -3.54 -0.50
CA LEU A 310 7.21 -4.12 -1.19
C LEU A 310 8.17 -4.74 -0.18
N GLU A 311 8.56 -5.99 -0.42
CA GLU A 311 9.55 -6.73 0.35
C GLU A 311 10.78 -7.05 -0.52
N PRO A 312 11.97 -7.22 0.09
CA PRO A 312 13.21 -7.54 -0.64
C PRO A 312 13.23 -9.01 -1.10
N VAL A 313 12.33 -9.36 -2.02
CA VAL A 313 12.18 -10.71 -2.58
C VAL A 313 11.95 -10.60 -4.08
N PHE A 314 12.66 -11.40 -4.88
CA PHE A 314 12.30 -11.58 -6.29
C PHE A 314 11.35 -12.75 -6.38
N THR A 315 10.12 -12.48 -6.80
CA THR A 315 9.10 -13.54 -6.90
C THR A 315 8.94 -14.05 -8.32
N ALA A 316 8.84 -15.38 -8.45
CA ALA A 316 8.54 -16.11 -9.66
C ALA A 316 9.42 -15.71 -10.86
N ILE A 317 10.73 -15.84 -10.72
CA ILE A 317 11.71 -15.65 -11.80
C ILE A 317 12.13 -17.01 -12.39
N ASP A 318 12.42 -17.03 -13.70
CA ASP A 318 12.86 -18.25 -14.42
C ASP A 318 14.37 -18.47 -14.29
N ASP A 319 15.13 -17.38 -14.18
CA ASP A 319 16.59 -17.38 -14.03
C ASP A 319 16.97 -16.88 -12.63
N ALA A 320 16.93 -17.78 -11.65
CA ALA A 320 17.35 -17.48 -10.28
C ALA A 320 18.86 -17.64 -10.06
N GLU A 321 19.54 -18.40 -10.91
CA GLU A 321 20.98 -18.70 -10.77
C GLU A 321 21.84 -17.48 -11.07
N THR A 322 21.56 -16.74 -12.15
CA THR A 322 22.31 -15.54 -12.52
C THR A 322 22.29 -14.45 -11.45
N PRO A 323 21.13 -14.00 -10.92
CA PRO A 323 21.12 -13.01 -9.85
C PRO A 323 21.72 -13.56 -8.56
N HIS A 324 21.62 -14.86 -8.28
CA HIS A 324 22.29 -15.48 -7.14
C HIS A 324 23.81 -15.37 -7.28
N ALA A 325 24.37 -15.72 -8.44
CA ALA A 325 25.80 -15.64 -8.72
C ALA A 325 26.31 -14.20 -8.61
N ILE A 326 25.62 -13.23 -9.23
CA ILE A 326 25.98 -11.80 -9.16
C ILE A 326 26.00 -11.31 -7.70
N LEU A 327 25.01 -11.71 -6.90
CA LEU A 327 24.93 -11.32 -5.48
C LEU A 327 25.98 -12.02 -4.61
N PHE A 328 26.49 -13.18 -5.02
CA PHE A 328 27.47 -13.97 -4.28
C PHE A 328 28.94 -13.63 -4.64
N GLU A 329 29.28 -13.47 -5.93
CA GLU A 329 30.65 -13.26 -6.42
C GLU A 329 31.35 -12.01 -5.85
N LEU A 330 30.60 -10.96 -5.54
CA LEU A 330 31.16 -9.74 -4.96
C LEU A 330 31.47 -9.86 -3.47
N LYS A 331 30.89 -10.85 -2.76
CA LYS A 331 31.23 -11.11 -1.36
C LYS A 331 32.58 -11.83 -1.22
N SER A 332 33.05 -12.51 -2.26
CA SER A 332 34.40 -13.09 -2.33
C SER A 332 35.48 -12.09 -2.74
N ALA A 333 35.11 -10.90 -3.24
CA ALA A 333 36.04 -9.90 -3.73
C ALA A 333 36.27 -8.71 -2.75
N ALA A 334 35.56 -8.69 -1.61
CA ALA A 334 35.64 -7.68 -0.55
C ALA A 334 36.08 -8.33 0.77
#